data_AF-D8M8Q5-F1
#
_entry.id   AF-D8M8Q5-F1
#
_cell.length_a   1.000
_cell.length_b   1.000
_cell.length_c   1.000
_cell.angle_alpha   90.00
_cell.angle_beta   90.00
_cell.angle_gamma   90.00
#
_symmetry.space_group_name_H-M   'P 1'
#
loop_
_entity.id
_entity.type
_entity.pdbx_description
1 polymer ?
#
loop_
_entity_poly.entity_id
_entity_poly.type
_entity_poly.pdbx_seq_one_letter_code
_entity_poly.pdbx_strand_id
1 'polypeptide(L)'
;MSAREGADTSDKKATQKSSGWMMFRRKPKKWVPLEVSNPRNFQAMHHVALDPDSELGWTGLPEEWIPYLKANNITQDMAIKNKDAIADCLTLLNDPYRPMPLPNAEEWDRELDKASFIRREDPFEFYHGINQRIGEGASGVVYKGTSTETGERVALKVSPASDLQNLKNELAMQRLCNHPNLVGLRDCFLWNNQLWIAMELMDAGCLTEILGQDIDFKEKYIAYVCLNILQALSYLHRNNKLHRDIKSDNVLINSKGEIKLGDFGFAIGLTKEQDRRKSVVGTPFWMAPELIRGAEYNGSVDIWSLGITCLEMADGEPPYYREPPLRALLLIHTSPPPTVKDPLRWSPQFLDFLKRCLELNPVERGTANQMLNHPFLKMACSPKEFANFALDILNRRREQ
;
A
#
# COMPACT_ATOMS: atom_id res chain seq x y z
N MET A 1 77.50 27.39 -67.34
CA MET A 1 77.04 26.04 -66.99
C MET A 1 76.83 26.02 -65.49
N SER A 2 75.59 26.11 -65.01
CA SER A 2 74.64 24.97 -64.89
C SER A 2 75.19 23.93 -63.93
N ALA A 3 74.54 23.52 -62.85
CA ALA A 3 73.25 23.84 -62.23
C ALA A 3 73.33 23.15 -60.84
N ARG A 4 73.12 23.87 -59.73
CA ARG A 4 71.83 24.04 -59.01
C ARG A 4 71.26 22.73 -58.47
N GLU A 5 70.73 22.62 -57.25
CA GLU A 5 70.45 23.51 -56.10
C GLU A 5 69.98 22.51 -55.00
N GLY A 6 70.40 22.56 -53.72
CA GLY A 6 70.13 23.56 -52.67
C GLY A 6 69.06 22.98 -51.71
N ALA A 7 69.04 23.12 -50.39
CA ALA A 7 69.84 23.74 -49.31
C ALA A 7 69.33 23.07 -48.00
N ASP A 8 70.13 22.66 -47.02
CA ASP A 8 70.85 23.42 -45.99
C ASP A 8 69.97 24.25 -45.03
N THR A 9 69.98 23.88 -43.74
CA THR A 9 70.17 24.69 -42.50
C THR A 9 69.72 23.85 -41.28
N SER A 10 70.67 23.33 -40.48
CA SER A 10 71.21 23.89 -39.22
C SER A 10 70.23 23.80 -38.03
N ASP A 11 70.41 23.00 -36.96
CA ASP A 11 71.54 22.73 -36.04
C ASP A 11 71.66 23.75 -34.88
N LYS A 12 71.53 23.25 -33.62
CA LYS A 12 72.02 23.71 -32.28
C LYS A 12 70.99 23.46 -31.15
N LYS A 13 71.17 22.44 -30.29
CA LYS A 13 72.03 22.33 -29.06
C LYS A 13 71.51 23.19 -27.90
N ALA A 14 71.51 22.82 -26.62
CA ALA A 14 71.80 21.60 -25.83
C ALA A 14 71.59 21.99 -24.34
N THR A 15 71.35 21.03 -23.43
CA THR A 15 71.93 20.87 -22.06
C THR A 15 71.06 19.87 -21.26
N GLN A 16 71.49 18.62 -21.04
CA GLN A 16 72.40 18.10 -20.01
C GLN A 16 71.79 18.02 -18.59
N LYS A 17 71.60 16.78 -18.07
CA LYS A 17 72.27 16.28 -16.85
C LYS A 17 71.86 14.85 -16.47
N SER A 18 72.88 14.07 -16.11
CA SER A 18 72.90 12.70 -15.59
C SER A 18 72.56 12.60 -14.10
N SER A 19 72.08 11.46 -13.62
CA SER A 19 72.72 10.71 -12.50
C SER A 19 71.93 9.47 -12.02
N GLY A 20 72.66 8.37 -11.78
CA GLY A 20 72.54 7.51 -10.59
C GLY A 20 71.29 6.63 -10.42
N TRP A 21 71.40 5.35 -10.78
CA TRP A 21 70.43 4.31 -10.39
C TRP A 21 70.60 3.93 -8.91
N MET A 22 69.55 4.14 -8.11
CA MET A 22 69.46 3.70 -6.71
C MET A 22 68.61 2.42 -6.63
N MET A 23 69.19 1.34 -6.09
CA MET A 23 68.53 0.04 -5.91
C MET A 23 67.46 0.12 -4.80
N PHE A 24 66.18 -0.06 -5.15
CA PHE A 24 65.10 -0.25 -4.18
C PHE A 24 64.73 -1.74 -4.06
N ARG A 25 65.05 -2.34 -2.89
CA ARG A 25 64.56 -3.66 -2.49
C ARG A 25 63.04 -3.66 -2.41
N ARG A 26 62.36 -4.39 -3.32
CA ARG A 26 60.92 -4.64 -3.27
C ARG A 26 60.59 -5.55 -2.07
N LYS A 27 59.73 -5.07 -1.15
CA LYS A 27 59.15 -5.89 -0.08
C LYS A 27 58.25 -6.99 -0.69
N PRO A 28 58.22 -8.22 -0.16
CA PRO A 28 57.36 -9.28 -0.68
C PRO A 28 55.88 -8.92 -0.46
N LYS A 29 55.04 -9.14 -1.48
CA LYS A 29 53.58 -8.97 -1.39
C LYS A 29 53.05 -9.93 -0.32
N LYS A 30 52.38 -9.40 0.70
CA LYS A 30 51.61 -10.21 1.66
C LYS A 30 50.52 -10.97 0.90
N TRP A 31 50.48 -12.28 1.08
CA TRP A 31 49.40 -13.12 0.60
C TRP A 31 48.16 -12.82 1.46
N VAL A 32 47.08 -12.36 0.83
CA VAL A 32 45.78 -12.14 1.50
C VAL A 32 44.92 -13.36 1.15
N PRO A 33 44.40 -14.11 2.13
CA PRO A 33 43.48 -15.20 1.84
C PRO A 33 42.27 -14.66 1.07
N LEU A 34 41.89 -15.33 -0.01
CA LEU A 34 40.61 -15.07 -0.67
C LEU A 34 39.50 -15.47 0.30
N GLU A 35 38.87 -14.48 0.94
CA GLU A 35 37.61 -14.68 1.65
C GLU A 35 36.50 -14.85 0.61
N VAL A 36 36.03 -16.08 0.44
CA VAL A 36 34.79 -16.35 -0.28
C VAL A 36 33.67 -15.78 0.57
N SER A 37 33.04 -14.70 0.10
CA SER A 37 31.85 -14.15 0.76
C SER A 37 30.72 -15.18 0.78
N ASN A 38 29.89 -15.17 1.81
CA ASN A 38 28.65 -15.96 1.82
C ASN A 38 27.84 -15.70 0.55
N PRO A 39 27.21 -16.73 -0.04
CA PRO A 39 26.36 -16.57 -1.20
C PRO A 39 25.28 -15.52 -0.92
N ARG A 40 25.24 -14.47 -1.74
CA ARG A 40 24.19 -13.45 -1.74
C ARG A 40 23.20 -13.79 -2.85
N ASN A 41 21.92 -13.52 -2.63
CA ASN A 41 20.81 -13.88 -3.54
C ASN A 41 20.58 -15.40 -3.68
N PHE A 42 20.62 -16.16 -2.59
CA PHE A 42 20.16 -17.55 -2.63
C PHE A 42 18.63 -17.58 -2.80
N GLN A 43 18.14 -18.39 -3.73
CA GLN A 43 16.74 -18.78 -3.83
C GLN A 43 16.64 -20.22 -3.35
N ALA A 44 16.02 -20.44 -2.18
CA ALA A 44 15.70 -21.78 -1.72
C ALA A 44 14.53 -22.30 -2.56
N MET A 45 14.81 -23.17 -3.54
CA MET A 45 13.77 -23.84 -4.33
C MET A 45 13.33 -25.11 -3.61
N HIS A 46 12.13 -25.09 -3.06
CA HIS A 46 11.50 -26.26 -2.45
C HIS A 46 10.62 -26.96 -3.49
N HIS A 47 10.94 -28.22 -3.80
CA HIS A 47 10.11 -29.05 -4.66
C HIS A 47 8.97 -29.66 -3.83
N VAL A 48 7.80 -29.03 -3.89
CA VAL A 48 6.61 -29.48 -3.18
C VAL A 48 5.79 -30.41 -4.09
N ALA A 49 5.48 -31.62 -3.62
CA ALA A 49 4.70 -32.62 -4.35
C ALA A 49 3.53 -33.14 -3.49
N LEU A 50 2.50 -33.68 -4.14
CA LEU A 50 1.37 -34.30 -3.43
C LEU A 50 1.80 -35.66 -2.87
N ASP A 51 1.49 -35.88 -1.60
CA ASP A 51 1.64 -37.17 -0.94
C ASP A 51 0.42 -37.44 -0.07
N PRO A 52 -0.56 -38.22 -0.58
CA PRO A 52 -1.75 -38.60 0.16
C PRO A 52 -1.48 -39.35 1.47
N ASP A 53 -0.31 -39.97 1.60
CA ASP A 53 0.08 -40.74 2.78
C ASP A 53 0.80 -39.88 3.84
N SER A 54 1.15 -38.64 3.50
CA SER A 54 1.73 -37.66 4.43
C SER A 54 0.68 -36.96 5.28
N GLU A 55 1.02 -36.57 6.51
CA GLU A 55 0.09 -35.98 7.50
C GLU A 55 -0.68 -34.74 7.00
N LEU A 56 -0.12 -33.97 6.06
CA LEU A 56 -0.73 -32.76 5.49
C LEU A 56 -1.07 -32.88 4.01
N GLY A 57 -0.82 -34.01 3.35
CA GLY A 57 -1.10 -34.21 1.92
C GLY A 57 0.01 -33.74 0.98
N TRP A 58 1.19 -33.40 1.52
CA TRP A 58 2.33 -32.84 0.79
C TRP A 58 3.66 -33.45 1.24
N THR A 59 4.57 -33.60 0.28
CA THR A 59 6.01 -33.84 0.51
C THR A 59 6.82 -32.62 0.05
N GLY A 60 7.97 -32.37 0.71
CA GLY A 60 8.89 -31.31 0.31
C GLY A 60 8.48 -29.89 0.72
N LEU A 61 7.40 -29.72 1.49
CA LEU A 61 7.11 -28.45 2.17
C LEU A 61 8.27 -28.08 3.12
N PRO A 62 8.68 -26.81 3.18
CA PRO A 62 9.58 -26.34 4.24
C PRO A 62 9.01 -26.74 5.61
N GLU A 63 9.86 -27.30 6.49
CA GLU A 63 9.42 -27.77 7.83
C GLU A 63 8.73 -26.65 8.64
N GLU A 64 9.13 -25.41 8.40
CA GLU A 64 8.57 -24.19 8.98
C GLU A 64 7.11 -23.91 8.56
N TRP A 65 6.65 -24.43 7.41
CA TRP A 65 5.28 -24.20 6.92
C TRP A 65 4.26 -25.19 7.51
N ILE A 66 4.71 -26.35 7.98
CA ILE A 66 3.85 -27.40 8.57
C ILE A 66 3.10 -26.88 9.82
N PRO A 67 3.76 -26.26 10.82
CA PRO A 67 3.06 -25.65 11.95
C PRO A 67 2.14 -24.49 11.54
N TYR A 68 2.53 -23.72 10.52
CA TYR A 68 1.78 -22.55 10.06
C TYR A 68 0.46 -22.95 9.38
N LEU A 69 0.47 -24.00 8.55
CA LEU A 69 -0.72 -24.58 7.93
C LEU A 69 -1.71 -25.10 8.99
N LYS A 70 -1.21 -25.83 9.99
CA LYS A 70 -2.02 -26.32 11.11
C LYS A 70 -2.63 -25.16 11.93
N ALA A 71 -1.84 -24.12 12.21
CA ALA A 71 -2.30 -22.94 12.96
C ALA A 71 -3.37 -22.11 12.22
N ASN A 72 -3.46 -22.25 10.89
CA ASN A 72 -4.47 -21.60 10.06
C ASN A 72 -5.61 -22.55 9.66
N ASN A 73 -5.81 -23.65 10.39
CA ASN A 73 -6.90 -24.62 10.15
C ASN A 73 -6.94 -25.21 8.73
N ILE A 74 -5.78 -25.35 8.07
CA ILE A 74 -5.70 -26.00 6.75
C ILE A 74 -5.65 -27.51 6.96
N THR A 75 -6.70 -28.22 6.55
CA THR A 75 -6.77 -29.68 6.63
C THR A 75 -6.09 -30.35 5.43
N GLN A 76 -5.70 -31.62 5.58
CA GLN A 76 -5.13 -32.42 4.50
C GLN A 76 -6.03 -32.47 3.25
N ASP A 77 -7.33 -32.65 3.42
CA ASP A 77 -8.30 -32.65 2.30
C ASP A 77 -8.32 -31.30 1.55
N MET A 78 -8.28 -30.18 2.29
CA MET A 78 -8.20 -28.84 1.70
C MET A 78 -6.89 -28.62 0.95
N ALA A 79 -5.79 -29.13 1.52
CA ALA A 79 -4.45 -29.11 0.96
C ALA A 79 -4.40 -29.83 -0.40
N ILE A 80 -4.92 -31.05 -0.44
CA ILE A 80 -4.98 -31.87 -1.66
C ILE A 80 -5.86 -31.21 -2.72
N LYS A 81 -7.03 -30.72 -2.33
CA LYS A 81 -8.03 -30.17 -3.26
C LYS A 81 -7.66 -28.80 -3.82
N ASN A 82 -6.99 -27.95 -3.04
CA ASN A 82 -6.73 -26.54 -3.38
C ASN A 82 -5.23 -26.23 -3.43
N LYS A 83 -4.44 -27.18 -3.91
CA LYS A 83 -2.98 -27.15 -3.87
C LYS A 83 -2.39 -25.84 -4.43
N ASP A 84 -2.83 -25.42 -5.61
CA ASP A 84 -2.30 -24.26 -6.31
C ASP A 84 -2.72 -22.96 -5.61
N ALA A 85 -3.98 -22.91 -5.12
CA ALA A 85 -4.49 -21.81 -4.33
C ALA A 85 -3.70 -21.58 -3.03
N ILE A 86 -3.32 -22.67 -2.34
CA ILE A 86 -2.52 -22.59 -1.12
C ILE A 86 -1.11 -22.11 -1.44
N ALA A 87 -0.51 -22.57 -2.54
CA ALA A 87 0.79 -22.09 -3.00
C ALA A 87 0.75 -20.59 -3.34
N ASP A 88 -0.29 -20.12 -4.02
CA ASP A 88 -0.50 -18.70 -4.32
C ASP A 88 -0.63 -17.86 -3.03
N CYS A 89 -1.43 -18.32 -2.08
CA CYS A 89 -1.60 -17.62 -0.79
C CYS A 89 -0.29 -17.55 0.01
N LEU A 90 0.47 -18.66 0.06
CA LEU A 90 1.76 -18.70 0.76
C LEU A 90 2.81 -17.84 0.07
N THR A 91 2.80 -17.80 -1.26
CA THR A 91 3.67 -16.93 -2.05
C THR A 91 3.38 -15.47 -1.74
N LEU A 92 2.11 -15.07 -1.74
CA LEU A 92 1.69 -13.71 -1.39
C LEU A 92 2.12 -13.30 0.03
N LEU A 93 2.00 -14.21 1.00
CA LEU A 93 2.37 -13.94 2.40
C LEU A 93 3.88 -13.82 2.61
N ASN A 94 4.69 -14.55 1.83
CA ASN A 94 6.14 -14.58 1.96
C ASN A 94 6.86 -13.55 1.07
N ASP A 95 6.29 -13.20 -0.08
CA ASP A 95 6.79 -12.17 -0.99
C ASP A 95 5.64 -11.23 -1.42
N PRO A 96 5.27 -10.26 -0.58
CA PRO A 96 4.21 -9.31 -0.92
C PRO A 96 4.63 -8.34 -2.04
N TYR A 97 5.89 -8.37 -2.49
CA TYR A 97 6.43 -7.40 -3.43
C TYR A 97 6.31 -7.89 -4.87
N ARG A 98 5.18 -7.57 -5.51
CA ARG A 98 5.09 -7.59 -6.98
C ARG A 98 5.20 -6.15 -7.47
N PRO A 99 6.40 -5.70 -7.90
CA PRO A 99 6.54 -4.35 -8.42
C PRO A 99 5.73 -4.25 -9.71
N MET A 100 4.72 -3.39 -9.70
CA MET A 100 4.08 -2.95 -10.93
C MET A 100 5.08 -2.10 -11.71
N PRO A 101 5.11 -2.18 -13.05
CA PRO A 101 5.82 -1.21 -13.86
C PRO A 101 5.27 0.17 -13.54
N LEU A 102 6.14 1.07 -13.07
CA LEU A 102 5.80 2.48 -12.91
C LEU A 102 5.45 3.05 -14.29
N PRO A 103 4.55 4.05 -14.40
CA PRO A 103 4.49 4.88 -15.59
C PRO A 103 5.88 5.51 -15.86
N ASN A 104 6.14 6.00 -17.07
CA ASN A 104 7.46 6.42 -17.58
C ASN A 104 8.43 6.97 -16.50
N ALA A 105 9.42 6.16 -16.10
CA ALA A 105 10.39 6.47 -15.05
C ALA A 105 11.03 7.86 -15.19
N GLU A 106 11.20 8.37 -16.40
CA GLU A 106 11.80 9.69 -16.65
C GLU A 106 10.93 10.88 -16.24
N GLU A 107 9.60 10.77 -16.29
CA GLU A 107 8.70 11.79 -15.75
C GLU A 107 8.65 11.71 -14.22
N TRP A 108 8.72 10.51 -13.65
CA TRP A 108 8.72 10.27 -12.21
C TRP A 108 10.01 10.73 -11.53
N ASP A 109 11.17 10.40 -12.08
CA ASP A 109 12.46 10.83 -11.54
C ASP A 109 12.57 12.36 -11.57
N ARG A 110 12.03 13.00 -12.62
CA ARG A 110 12.00 14.47 -12.74
C ARG A 110 11.06 15.13 -11.73
N GLU A 111 9.94 14.50 -11.39
CA GLU A 111 9.02 15.00 -10.33
C GLU A 111 9.56 14.69 -8.92
N LEU A 112 10.24 13.56 -8.71
CA LEU A 112 10.93 13.20 -7.47
C LEU A 112 12.16 14.09 -7.19
N ASP A 113 12.90 14.52 -8.21
CA ASP A 113 14.01 15.46 -8.08
C ASP A 113 13.54 16.91 -7.87
N LYS A 114 12.39 17.30 -8.43
CA LYS A 114 11.73 18.57 -8.09
C LYS A 114 11.13 18.55 -6.68
N ALA A 115 10.81 17.36 -6.17
CA ALA A 115 10.21 17.09 -4.87
C ALA A 115 11.19 17.23 -3.68
N SER A 116 11.94 18.33 -3.61
CA SER A 116 12.40 18.88 -2.33
C SER A 116 11.24 19.40 -1.45
N PHE A 117 10.03 18.83 -1.55
CA PHE A 117 8.89 19.15 -0.68
C PHE A 117 9.08 18.60 0.74
N ILE A 118 10.05 17.70 0.94
CA ILE A 118 10.44 17.23 2.25
C ILE A 118 11.37 18.27 2.87
N ARG A 119 10.77 19.04 3.76
CA ARG A 119 11.40 20.11 4.52
C ARG A 119 12.29 19.53 5.61
N ARG A 120 13.37 20.21 5.97
CA ARG A 120 14.29 19.80 7.06
C ARG A 120 14.19 20.71 8.28
N GLU A 121 13.37 21.75 8.18
CA GLU A 121 13.04 22.67 9.25
C GLU A 121 12.23 21.98 10.35
N ASP A 122 12.19 22.63 11.51
CA ASP A 122 11.41 22.17 12.65
C ASP A 122 9.89 22.31 12.36
N PRO A 123 9.10 21.22 12.35
CA PRO A 123 7.66 21.31 12.13
C PRO A 123 6.94 22.16 13.17
N PHE A 124 7.49 22.34 14.38
CA PHE A 124 6.92 23.19 15.43
C PHE A 124 6.98 24.69 15.10
N GLU A 125 7.77 25.11 14.11
CA GLU A 125 7.75 26.49 13.58
C GLU A 125 6.48 26.75 12.74
N PHE A 126 5.92 25.70 12.12
CA PHE A 126 4.78 25.77 11.20
C PHE A 126 3.47 25.30 11.82
N TYR A 127 3.57 24.52 12.90
CA TYR A 127 2.43 23.88 13.54
C TYR A 127 2.52 23.98 15.06
N HIS A 128 1.42 24.38 15.70
CA HIS A 128 1.32 24.44 17.15
C HIS A 128 0.16 23.57 17.67
N GLY A 129 0.12 23.37 18.99
CA GLY A 129 -0.96 22.59 19.64
C GLY A 129 -0.88 21.08 19.40
N ILE A 130 0.31 20.56 19.07
CA ILE A 130 0.58 19.13 18.81
C ILE A 130 0.67 18.35 20.12
N ASN A 131 -0.40 18.33 20.90
CA ASN A 131 -0.45 17.68 22.23
C ASN A 131 -1.45 16.52 22.30
N GLN A 132 -2.42 16.48 21.38
CA GLN A 132 -3.47 15.47 21.36
C GLN A 132 -3.14 14.41 20.32
N ARG A 133 -2.86 13.20 20.80
CA ARG A 133 -2.80 12.01 19.96
C ARG A 133 -4.22 11.62 19.55
N ILE A 134 -4.43 11.43 18.25
CA ILE A 134 -5.73 11.06 17.68
C ILE A 134 -5.73 9.69 17.01
N GLY A 135 -4.55 9.09 16.80
CA GLY A 135 -4.44 7.73 16.28
C GLY A 135 -3.06 7.12 16.50
N GLU A 136 -3.02 5.78 16.55
CA GLU A 136 -1.81 4.96 16.57
C GLU A 136 -2.03 3.77 15.64
N GLY A 137 -1.20 3.63 14.62
CA GLY A 137 -1.23 2.48 13.72
C GLY A 137 0.16 1.93 13.46
N ALA A 138 0.23 0.84 12.69
CA ALA A 138 1.50 0.25 12.25
C ALA A 138 2.40 1.24 11.47
N SER A 139 1.78 2.27 10.87
CA SER A 139 2.44 3.30 10.07
C SER A 139 2.81 4.58 10.83
N GLY A 140 2.64 4.60 12.17
CA GLY A 140 3.08 5.71 13.03
C GLY A 140 1.99 6.30 13.92
N VAL A 141 2.30 7.45 14.51
CA VAL A 141 1.44 8.15 15.47
C VAL A 141 0.83 9.39 14.82
N VAL A 142 -0.47 9.59 14.98
CA VAL A 142 -1.16 10.77 14.44
C VAL A 142 -1.51 11.73 15.57
N TYR A 143 -1.09 12.98 15.41
CA TYR A 143 -1.39 14.09 16.29
C TYR A 143 -2.31 15.09 15.61
N LYS A 144 -3.14 15.76 16.41
CA LYS A 144 -3.85 16.95 15.98
C LYS A 144 -2.95 18.17 16.16
N GLY A 145 -2.95 19.08 15.20
CA GLY A 145 -2.26 20.37 15.29
C GLY A 145 -3.03 21.49 14.61
N THR A 146 -2.45 22.69 14.64
CA THR A 146 -2.97 23.87 13.97
C THR A 146 -1.84 24.56 13.21
N SER A 147 -2.08 24.92 11.95
CA SER A 147 -1.13 25.70 11.14
C SER A 147 -0.93 27.08 11.74
N THR A 148 0.32 27.50 11.93
CA THR A 148 0.66 28.85 12.44
C THR A 148 0.36 29.94 11.42
N GLU A 149 0.38 29.62 10.12
CA GLU A 149 0.11 30.56 9.03
C GLU A 149 -1.39 30.78 8.81
N THR A 150 -2.17 29.71 8.71
CA THR A 150 -3.59 29.78 8.31
C THR A 150 -4.56 29.66 9.48
N GLY A 151 -4.12 29.18 10.64
CA GLY A 151 -4.99 28.85 11.77
C GLY A 151 -5.86 27.60 11.54
N GLU A 152 -5.67 26.88 10.43
CA GLU A 152 -6.44 25.68 10.12
C GLU A 152 -5.96 24.48 10.93
N ARG A 153 -6.91 23.63 11.33
CA ARG A 153 -6.62 22.36 12.01
C ARG A 153 -6.08 21.33 11.02
N VAL A 154 -5.06 20.59 11.45
CA VAL A 154 -4.37 19.56 10.67
C VAL A 154 -4.19 18.27 11.46
N ALA A 155 -3.94 17.18 10.74
CA ALA A 155 -3.39 15.95 11.29
C ALA A 155 -1.91 15.85 10.93
N LEU A 156 -1.06 15.52 11.90
CA LEU A 156 0.38 15.28 11.73
C LEU A 156 0.67 13.83 12.04
N LYS A 157 0.98 13.05 11.00
CA LYS A 157 1.43 11.66 11.13
C LYS A 157 2.95 11.64 11.29
N VAL A 158 3.43 10.97 12.33
CA VAL A 158 4.85 10.90 12.72
C VAL A 158 5.30 9.45 12.67
N SER A 159 6.30 9.17 11.84
CA SER A 159 6.90 7.85 11.68
C SER A 159 8.44 7.92 11.67
N PRO A 160 9.15 6.81 11.82
CA PRO A 160 10.60 6.78 11.67
C PRO A 160 11.08 7.29 10.30
N ALA A 161 12.20 8.01 10.26
CA ALA A 161 12.82 8.47 9.02
C ALA A 161 13.19 7.33 8.05
N SER A 162 13.40 6.11 8.55
CA SER A 162 13.69 4.93 7.74
C SER A 162 12.57 4.61 6.75
N ASP A 163 11.33 4.93 7.09
CA ASP A 163 10.16 4.60 6.28
C ASP A 163 10.14 5.44 5.01
N LEU A 164 10.78 6.61 5.01
CA LEU A 164 10.77 7.55 3.90
C LEU A 164 11.14 6.89 2.57
N GLN A 165 12.11 5.98 2.53
CA GLN A 165 12.50 5.33 1.27
C GLN A 165 11.37 4.51 0.65
N ASN A 166 10.53 3.89 1.48
CA ASN A 166 9.36 3.14 1.02
C ASN A 166 8.22 4.11 0.63
N LEU A 167 8.10 5.24 1.33
CA LEU A 167 6.96 6.17 1.20
C LEU A 167 7.17 7.30 0.19
N LYS A 168 8.39 7.52 -0.32
CA LYS A 168 8.72 8.65 -1.22
C LYS A 168 7.78 8.75 -2.41
N ASN A 169 7.57 7.63 -3.10
CA ASN A 169 6.71 7.59 -4.28
C ASN A 169 5.25 7.88 -3.92
N GLU A 170 4.78 7.36 -2.80
CA GLU A 170 3.40 7.53 -2.33
C GLU A 170 3.13 8.97 -1.89
N LEU A 171 4.06 9.59 -1.17
CA LEU A 171 3.96 11.01 -0.78
C LEU A 171 3.98 11.94 -2.00
N ALA A 172 4.85 11.66 -2.99
CA ALA A 172 4.85 12.40 -4.25
C ALA A 172 3.52 12.21 -5.00
N MET A 173 3.01 10.98 -5.09
CA MET A 173 1.71 10.70 -5.69
C MET A 173 0.56 11.43 -4.99
N GLN A 174 0.54 11.40 -3.67
CA GLN A 174 -0.48 12.05 -2.86
C GLN A 174 -0.41 13.57 -3.03
N ARG A 175 0.79 14.16 -3.11
CA ARG A 175 0.95 15.60 -3.38
C ARG A 175 0.39 16.01 -4.74
N LEU A 176 0.54 15.16 -5.75
CA LEU A 176 0.05 15.40 -7.11
C LEU A 176 -1.44 15.11 -7.29
N CYS A 177 -2.09 14.49 -6.30
CA CYS A 177 -3.52 14.21 -6.32
C CYS A 177 -4.29 15.33 -5.62
N ASN A 178 -5.13 16.04 -6.37
CA ASN A 178 -6.03 17.04 -5.82
C ASN A 178 -7.47 16.70 -6.19
N HIS A 179 -8.23 16.19 -5.22
CA HIS A 179 -9.62 15.79 -5.41
C HIS A 179 -10.39 15.94 -4.09
N PRO A 180 -11.66 16.39 -4.10
CA PRO A 180 -12.44 16.61 -2.88
C PRO A 180 -12.61 15.36 -2.00
N ASN A 181 -12.59 14.16 -2.60
CA ASN A 181 -12.72 12.88 -1.88
C ASN A 181 -11.38 12.17 -1.61
N LEU A 182 -10.26 12.90 -1.71
CA LEU A 182 -8.93 12.40 -1.37
C LEU A 182 -8.34 13.29 -0.28
N VAL A 183 -7.70 12.67 0.73
CA VAL A 183 -7.03 13.40 1.81
C VAL A 183 -5.83 14.15 1.26
N GLY A 184 -5.89 15.48 1.32
CA GLY A 184 -4.86 16.38 0.84
C GLY A 184 -3.62 16.38 1.73
N LEU A 185 -2.45 16.16 1.11
CA LEU A 185 -1.14 16.36 1.73
C LEU A 185 -0.78 17.85 1.73
N ARG A 186 -0.46 18.40 2.91
CA ARG A 186 -0.08 19.81 3.09
C ARG A 186 1.43 19.99 3.06
N ASP A 187 2.14 19.38 4.00
CA ASP A 187 3.59 19.49 4.14
C ASP A 187 4.19 18.14 4.55
N CYS A 188 5.49 17.99 4.30
CA CYS A 188 6.27 16.85 4.77
C CYS A 188 7.59 17.36 5.35
N PHE A 189 7.98 16.86 6.53
CA PHE A 189 9.23 17.24 7.19
C PHE A 189 10.03 16.00 7.55
N LEU A 190 11.35 16.11 7.44
CA LEU A 190 12.30 15.15 7.98
C LEU A 190 13.10 15.84 9.08
N TRP A 191 12.68 15.63 10.32
CA TRP A 191 13.22 16.34 11.49
C TRP A 191 13.41 15.38 12.66
N ASN A 192 14.54 15.48 13.37
CA ASN A 192 14.91 14.62 14.50
C ASN A 192 14.75 13.12 14.25
N ASN A 193 15.21 12.65 13.07
CA ASN A 193 15.12 11.25 12.65
C ASN A 193 13.67 10.71 12.55
N GLN A 194 12.71 11.61 12.39
CA GLN A 194 11.30 11.31 12.17
C GLN A 194 10.80 11.96 10.88
N LEU A 195 9.92 11.26 10.20
CA LEU A 195 9.13 11.74 9.08
C LEU A 195 7.80 12.27 9.60
N TRP A 196 7.52 13.54 9.34
CA TRP A 196 6.29 14.22 9.72
C TRP A 196 5.48 14.54 8.47
N ILE A 197 4.25 14.05 8.42
CA ILE A 197 3.36 14.21 7.27
C ILE A 197 2.15 15.01 7.75
N ALA A 198 2.07 16.27 7.35
CA ALA A 198 0.95 17.15 7.66
C ALA A 198 -0.13 17.01 6.59
N MET A 199 -1.35 16.70 7.01
CA MET A 199 -2.50 16.49 6.14
C MET A 199 -3.73 17.23 6.68
N GLU A 200 -4.75 17.37 5.85
CA GLU A 200 -6.04 17.88 6.34
C GLU A 200 -6.62 16.99 7.43
N LEU A 201 -7.30 17.61 8.41
CA LEU A 201 -7.88 16.88 9.53
C LEU A 201 -9.31 16.43 9.23
N MET A 202 -9.53 15.11 9.30
CA MET A 202 -10.85 14.49 9.26
C MET A 202 -11.30 14.20 10.70
N ASP A 203 -12.08 15.12 11.28
CA ASP A 203 -12.28 15.19 12.73
C ASP A 203 -13.41 14.30 13.31
N ALA A 204 -13.97 13.42 12.48
CA ALA A 204 -14.95 12.41 12.88
C ALA A 204 -14.42 10.97 12.69
N GLY A 205 -13.09 10.78 12.62
CA GLY A 205 -12.47 9.46 12.59
C GLY A 205 -12.61 8.74 11.25
N CYS A 206 -12.43 7.42 11.26
CA CYS A 206 -12.61 6.55 10.08
C CYS A 206 -13.99 5.88 10.07
N LEU A 207 -14.38 5.30 8.92
CA LEU A 207 -15.64 4.60 8.76
C LEU A 207 -15.78 3.44 9.74
N THR A 208 -14.69 2.72 10.05
CA THR A 208 -14.67 1.60 11.00
C THR A 208 -15.26 1.98 12.37
N GLU A 209 -15.00 3.21 12.82
CA GLU A 209 -15.49 3.72 14.11
C GLU A 209 -17.01 3.87 14.17
N ILE A 210 -17.72 3.79 13.04
CA ILE A 210 -19.19 3.83 12.97
C ILE A 210 -19.80 2.53 12.43
N LEU A 211 -19.02 1.45 12.28
CA LEU A 211 -19.49 0.12 11.90
C LEU A 211 -19.64 -0.80 13.11
N GLY A 212 -20.61 -1.72 13.05
CA GLY A 212 -20.82 -2.73 14.07
C GLY A 212 -22.12 -3.51 13.82
N GLN A 213 -22.23 -4.71 14.40
CA GLN A 213 -23.44 -5.55 14.28
C GLN A 213 -24.66 -4.92 14.96
N ASP A 214 -24.43 -3.99 15.89
CA ASP A 214 -25.43 -3.20 16.61
C ASP A 214 -25.91 -1.97 15.84
N ILE A 215 -25.30 -1.66 14.69
CA ILE A 215 -25.59 -0.46 13.89
C ILE A 215 -26.47 -0.81 12.68
N ASP A 216 -27.63 -0.16 12.56
CA ASP A 216 -28.48 -0.24 11.37
C ASP A 216 -27.98 0.73 10.28
N PHE A 217 -27.04 0.26 9.45
CA PHE A 217 -26.49 1.04 8.35
C PHE A 217 -27.40 0.98 7.11
N LYS A 218 -28.33 1.92 7.01
CA LYS A 218 -29.30 1.98 5.89
C LYS A 218 -28.63 2.22 4.54
N GLU A 219 -29.26 1.70 3.47
CA GLU A 219 -28.77 1.81 2.09
C GLU A 219 -28.41 3.24 1.64
N LYS A 220 -29.16 4.25 2.09
CA LYS A 220 -28.87 5.66 1.76
C LYS A 220 -27.50 6.12 2.25
N TYR A 221 -27.04 5.60 3.40
CA TYR A 221 -25.73 5.90 3.96
C TYR A 221 -24.65 5.12 3.21
N ILE A 222 -24.91 3.83 2.89
CA ILE A 222 -24.00 3.00 2.09
C ILE A 222 -23.78 3.65 0.73
N ALA A 223 -24.87 4.01 0.03
CA ALA A 223 -24.82 4.68 -1.25
C ALA A 223 -24.05 6.01 -1.20
N TYR A 224 -24.19 6.78 -0.12
CA TYR A 224 -23.42 8.01 0.07
C TYR A 224 -21.92 7.74 0.22
N VAL A 225 -21.51 6.77 1.04
CA VAL A 225 -20.11 6.37 1.18
C VAL A 225 -19.55 5.88 -0.16
N CYS A 226 -20.26 4.97 -0.84
CA CYS A 226 -19.85 4.43 -2.13
C CYS A 226 -19.69 5.51 -3.20
N LEU A 227 -20.59 6.50 -3.24
CA LEU A 227 -20.51 7.61 -4.19
C LEU A 227 -19.20 8.39 -4.01
N ASN A 228 -18.85 8.76 -2.78
CA ASN A 228 -17.63 9.52 -2.50
C ASN A 228 -16.35 8.71 -2.79
N ILE A 229 -16.33 7.41 -2.43
CA ILE A 229 -15.22 6.51 -2.77
C ILE A 229 -15.07 6.37 -4.28
N LEU A 230 -16.17 6.15 -5.01
CA LEU A 230 -16.14 5.99 -6.46
C LEU A 230 -15.72 7.27 -7.19
N GLN A 231 -16.05 8.45 -6.68
CA GLN A 231 -15.55 9.72 -7.23
C GLN A 231 -14.03 9.80 -7.12
N ALA A 232 -13.47 9.45 -5.97
CA ALA A 232 -12.01 9.36 -5.78
C ALA A 232 -11.36 8.30 -6.67
N LEU A 233 -11.90 7.08 -6.71
CA LEU A 233 -11.37 5.99 -7.55
C LEU A 233 -11.45 6.33 -9.04
N SER A 234 -12.55 6.94 -9.49
CA SER A 234 -12.71 7.40 -10.87
C SER A 234 -11.62 8.40 -11.25
N TYR A 235 -11.31 9.36 -10.37
CA TYR A 235 -10.20 10.28 -10.57
C TYR A 235 -8.85 9.56 -10.64
N LEU A 236 -8.56 8.66 -9.70
CA LEU A 236 -7.29 7.93 -9.65
C LEU A 236 -7.09 7.05 -10.90
N HIS A 237 -8.09 6.23 -11.24
CA HIS A 237 -8.00 5.28 -12.35
C HIS A 237 -7.85 5.98 -13.69
N ARG A 238 -8.50 7.14 -13.90
CA ARG A 238 -8.30 7.96 -15.12
C ARG A 238 -6.89 8.52 -15.25
N ASN A 239 -6.18 8.67 -14.13
CA ASN A 239 -4.79 9.12 -14.08
C ASN A 239 -3.81 7.93 -13.96
N ASN A 240 -4.24 6.70 -14.28
CA ASN A 240 -3.44 5.47 -14.18
C ASN A 240 -2.86 5.22 -12.77
N LYS A 241 -3.56 5.66 -11.73
CA LYS A 241 -3.21 5.44 -10.32
C LYS A 241 -4.18 4.45 -9.69
N LEU A 242 -3.67 3.61 -8.79
CA LEU A 242 -4.45 2.63 -8.02
C LEU A 242 -4.36 2.97 -6.55
N HIS A 243 -5.44 2.78 -5.79
CA HIS A 243 -5.41 2.99 -4.35
C HIS A 243 -4.81 1.79 -3.59
N ARG A 244 -5.22 0.57 -3.95
CA ARG A 244 -4.76 -0.74 -3.44
C ARG A 244 -5.07 -1.08 -1.99
N ASP A 245 -5.51 -0.11 -1.17
CA ASP A 245 -5.90 -0.35 0.22
C ASP A 245 -7.26 0.26 0.55
N ILE A 246 -8.30 -0.08 -0.22
CA ILE A 246 -9.67 0.38 0.05
C ILE A 246 -10.28 -0.51 1.15
N LYS A 247 -10.58 0.09 2.29
CA LYS A 247 -11.22 -0.51 3.46
C LYS A 247 -11.79 0.58 4.36
N SER A 248 -12.64 0.23 5.32
CA SER A 248 -13.25 1.19 6.24
C SER A 248 -12.24 2.03 7.02
N ASP A 249 -11.07 1.47 7.38
CA ASP A 249 -10.03 2.20 8.14
C ASP A 249 -9.50 3.42 7.38
N ASN A 250 -9.47 3.33 6.04
CA ASN A 250 -8.91 4.36 5.16
C ASN A 250 -9.99 5.31 4.60
N VAL A 251 -11.25 5.12 4.99
CA VAL A 251 -12.36 6.02 4.63
C VAL A 251 -12.56 6.98 5.79
N LEU A 252 -12.03 8.20 5.67
CA LEU A 252 -12.07 9.19 6.73
C LEU A 252 -13.28 10.10 6.61
N ILE A 253 -13.81 10.54 7.77
CA ILE A 253 -15.03 11.32 7.91
C ILE A 253 -14.73 12.58 8.71
N ASN A 254 -15.36 13.70 8.36
CA ASN A 254 -15.36 14.90 9.19
C ASN A 254 -16.74 15.27 9.71
N SER A 255 -16.78 16.21 10.65
CA SER A 255 -18.01 16.71 11.30
C SER A 255 -19.03 17.35 10.35
N LYS A 256 -18.65 17.66 9.10
CA LYS A 256 -19.57 18.14 8.05
C LYS A 256 -20.17 17.02 7.21
N GLY A 257 -19.74 15.77 7.44
CA GLY A 257 -20.14 14.60 6.67
C GLY A 257 -19.36 14.41 5.38
N GLU A 258 -18.27 15.14 5.16
CA GLU A 258 -17.40 14.92 4.01
C GLU A 258 -16.64 13.61 4.19
N ILE A 259 -16.51 12.85 3.09
CA ILE A 259 -15.81 11.57 3.04
C ILE A 259 -14.61 11.69 2.13
N LYS A 260 -13.45 11.26 2.65
CA LYS A 260 -12.19 11.26 1.91
C LYS A 260 -11.43 9.95 2.11
N LEU A 261 -10.84 9.44 1.03
CA LEU A 261 -9.88 8.34 1.13
C LEU A 261 -8.54 8.87 1.63
N GLY A 262 -8.06 8.30 2.73
CA GLY A 262 -6.72 8.48 3.27
C GLY A 262 -5.79 7.33 2.91
N ASP A 263 -4.53 7.44 3.33
CA ASP A 263 -3.53 6.38 3.24
C ASP A 263 -3.43 5.69 1.87
N PHE A 264 -2.96 6.45 0.86
CA PHE A 264 -2.68 5.95 -0.49
C PHE A 264 -1.66 4.79 -0.42
N GLY A 265 -2.15 3.56 -0.51
CA GLY A 265 -1.38 2.39 -0.94
C GLY A 265 -0.11 2.06 -0.16
N PHE A 266 0.01 2.44 1.12
CA PHE A 266 1.13 2.17 2.04
C PHE A 266 1.43 0.68 2.34
N ALA A 267 1.06 -0.26 1.45
CA ALA A 267 1.09 -1.70 1.74
C ALA A 267 2.05 -2.53 0.87
N ILE A 268 2.73 -1.96 -0.14
CA ILE A 268 3.76 -2.71 -0.91
C ILE A 268 5.17 -2.28 -0.48
N GLY A 269 5.41 -2.21 0.83
CA GLY A 269 6.63 -1.61 1.36
C GLY A 269 6.95 -1.93 2.82
N LEU A 270 6.73 -3.16 3.29
CA LEU A 270 7.35 -3.62 4.53
C LEU A 270 8.63 -4.39 4.20
N THR A 271 9.74 -3.78 4.59
CA THR A 271 11.13 -4.10 4.31
C THR A 271 11.56 -5.54 4.64
N LYS A 272 12.47 -6.07 3.79
CA LYS A 272 13.18 -7.36 3.90
C LYS A 272 14.05 -7.57 5.16
N GLU A 273 14.11 -6.64 6.11
CA GLU A 273 15.12 -6.68 7.19
C GLU A 273 14.59 -6.33 8.59
N GLN A 274 13.35 -6.69 8.93
CA GLN A 274 12.96 -6.82 10.33
C GLN A 274 12.59 -8.27 10.66
N ASP A 275 13.61 -8.99 11.12
CA ASP A 275 13.52 -10.29 11.74
C ASP A 275 12.30 -10.43 12.67
N ARG A 276 11.51 -11.47 12.41
CA ARG A 276 10.73 -12.22 13.42
C ARG A 276 9.78 -11.39 14.29
N ARG A 277 8.93 -10.56 13.68
CA ARG A 277 7.61 -10.27 14.27
C ARG A 277 6.51 -10.82 13.38
N LYS A 278 5.52 -11.42 14.04
CA LYS A 278 4.27 -11.97 13.50
C LYS A 278 3.36 -10.86 12.92
N SER A 279 3.87 -10.01 12.03
CA SER A 279 3.09 -8.99 11.35
C SER A 279 2.59 -9.54 10.03
N VAL A 280 1.33 -9.99 10.06
CA VAL A 280 0.53 -10.34 8.90
C VAL A 280 0.63 -9.23 7.85
N VAL A 281 0.93 -9.62 6.62
CA VAL A 281 0.85 -8.77 5.42
C VAL A 281 -0.59 -8.28 5.28
N GLY A 282 -0.84 -7.01 5.61
CA GLY A 282 -2.12 -6.34 5.45
C GLY A 282 -3.31 -7.04 6.13
N THR A 283 -4.50 -6.47 5.97
CA THR A 283 -5.74 -7.13 6.35
C THR A 283 -6.32 -7.77 5.09
N PRO A 284 -6.13 -9.09 4.86
CA PRO A 284 -6.32 -9.71 3.53
C PRO A 284 -7.78 -9.73 3.04
N PHE A 285 -8.74 -9.40 3.92
CA PHE A 285 -10.17 -9.58 3.67
C PHE A 285 -10.72 -8.75 2.50
N TRP A 286 -10.08 -7.63 2.16
CA TRP A 286 -10.47 -6.75 1.05
C TRP A 286 -9.74 -7.05 -0.26
N MET A 287 -8.82 -8.01 -0.29
CA MET A 287 -8.03 -8.31 -1.48
C MET A 287 -8.85 -9.00 -2.57
N ALA A 288 -8.64 -8.57 -3.81
CA ALA A 288 -9.23 -9.21 -4.98
C ALA A 288 -8.59 -10.59 -5.26
N PRO A 289 -9.34 -11.59 -5.74
CA PRO A 289 -8.80 -12.94 -5.96
C PRO A 289 -7.63 -12.98 -6.95
N GLU A 290 -7.63 -12.10 -7.96
CA GLU A 290 -6.54 -12.01 -8.95
C GLU A 290 -5.22 -11.49 -8.35
N LEU A 291 -5.27 -10.68 -7.28
CA LEU A 291 -4.05 -10.28 -6.54
C LEU A 291 -3.43 -11.47 -5.83
N ILE A 292 -4.27 -12.33 -5.24
CA ILE A 292 -3.82 -13.55 -4.54
C ILE A 292 -3.17 -14.52 -5.52
N ARG A 293 -3.73 -14.67 -6.72
CA ARG A 293 -3.19 -15.49 -7.81
C ARG A 293 -1.88 -14.95 -8.42
N GLY A 294 -1.48 -13.74 -8.05
CA GLY A 294 -0.41 -13.03 -8.74
C GLY A 294 -0.72 -12.88 -10.24
N ALA A 295 -1.97 -12.63 -10.61
CA ALA A 295 -2.29 -12.27 -12.00
C ALA A 295 -1.99 -10.79 -12.25
N GLU A 296 -1.95 -10.39 -13.51
CA GLU A 296 -1.95 -8.96 -13.85
C GLU A 296 -3.25 -8.31 -13.39
N TYR A 297 -3.16 -7.08 -12.89
CA TYR A 297 -4.27 -6.38 -12.28
C TYR A 297 -4.30 -4.91 -12.65
N ASN A 298 -5.47 -4.29 -12.51
CA ASN A 298 -5.73 -2.89 -12.85
C ASN A 298 -6.67 -2.26 -11.81
N GLY A 299 -7.32 -1.13 -12.15
CA GLY A 299 -8.30 -0.43 -11.29
C GLY A 299 -9.45 -1.29 -10.74
N SER A 300 -9.74 -2.43 -11.36
CA SER A 300 -10.80 -3.35 -10.92
C SER A 300 -10.54 -3.92 -9.51
N VAL A 301 -9.30 -3.98 -9.04
CA VAL A 301 -8.99 -4.45 -7.67
C VAL A 301 -9.56 -3.51 -6.61
N ASP A 302 -9.49 -2.20 -6.83
CA ASP A 302 -10.06 -1.21 -5.91
C ASP A 302 -11.59 -1.31 -5.86
N ILE A 303 -12.22 -1.74 -6.96
CA ILE A 303 -13.68 -1.94 -7.04
C ILE A 303 -14.12 -3.19 -6.28
N TRP A 304 -13.32 -4.26 -6.30
CA TRP A 304 -13.54 -5.42 -5.45
C TRP A 304 -13.47 -5.03 -3.97
N SER A 305 -12.40 -4.32 -3.59
CA SER A 305 -12.21 -3.86 -2.21
C SER A 305 -13.33 -2.91 -1.75
N LEU A 306 -13.86 -2.06 -2.65
CA LEU A 306 -15.10 -1.31 -2.39
C LEU A 306 -16.30 -2.23 -2.14
N GLY A 307 -16.47 -3.30 -2.93
CA GLY A 307 -17.51 -4.31 -2.71
C GLY A 307 -17.42 -4.95 -1.33
N ILE A 308 -16.22 -5.30 -0.88
CA ILE A 308 -15.99 -5.82 0.48
C ILE A 308 -16.32 -4.75 1.54
N THR A 309 -15.95 -3.50 1.32
CA THR A 309 -16.31 -2.38 2.22
C THR A 309 -17.84 -2.16 2.28
N CYS A 310 -18.57 -2.46 1.19
CA CYS A 310 -20.04 -2.45 1.21
C CYS A 310 -20.61 -3.56 2.09
N LEU A 311 -20.05 -4.77 2.03
CA LEU A 311 -20.45 -5.88 2.90
C LEU A 311 -20.14 -5.56 4.37
N GLU A 312 -19.02 -4.88 4.63
CA GLU A 312 -18.66 -4.41 5.96
C GLU A 312 -19.68 -3.42 6.52
N MET A 313 -20.14 -2.46 5.71
CA MET A 313 -21.23 -1.56 6.11
C MET A 313 -22.57 -2.30 6.32
N ALA A 314 -22.85 -3.30 5.49
CA ALA A 314 -24.12 -4.05 5.53
C ALA A 314 -24.21 -5.02 6.72
N ASP A 315 -23.14 -5.78 6.97
CA ASP A 315 -23.10 -6.89 7.94
C ASP A 315 -22.28 -6.57 9.20
N GLY A 316 -21.66 -5.39 9.26
CA GLY A 316 -20.87 -4.87 10.39
C GLY A 316 -19.42 -5.37 10.45
N GLU A 317 -19.04 -6.33 9.62
CA GLU A 317 -17.68 -6.89 9.52
C GLU A 317 -17.46 -7.42 8.08
N PRO A 318 -16.22 -7.43 7.56
CA PRO A 318 -15.96 -7.99 6.23
C PRO A 318 -16.12 -9.52 6.22
N PRO A 319 -16.31 -10.16 5.05
CA PRO A 319 -16.34 -11.62 4.95
C PRO A 319 -15.06 -12.24 5.52
N TYR A 320 -15.22 -13.37 6.21
CA TYR A 320 -14.11 -14.14 6.79
C TYR A 320 -13.28 -13.40 7.85
N TYR A 321 -13.75 -12.28 8.40
CA TYR A 321 -13.04 -11.50 9.43
C TYR A 321 -12.56 -12.33 10.64
N ARG A 322 -13.30 -13.39 10.98
CA ARG A 322 -13.02 -14.28 12.13
C ARG A 322 -12.10 -15.44 11.77
N GLU A 323 -11.76 -15.61 10.50
CA GLU A 323 -10.86 -16.65 10.03
C GLU A 323 -9.40 -16.19 10.15
N PRO A 324 -8.46 -17.12 10.43
CA PRO A 324 -7.04 -16.82 10.33
C PRO A 324 -6.64 -16.29 8.94
N PRO A 325 -5.61 -15.42 8.81
CA PRO A 325 -5.27 -14.76 7.56
C PRO A 325 -5.07 -15.69 6.35
N LEU A 326 -4.33 -16.80 6.50
CA LEU A 326 -4.13 -17.75 5.41
C LEU A 326 -5.44 -18.45 5.03
N ARG A 327 -6.28 -18.76 6.03
CA ARG A 327 -7.58 -19.39 5.79
C ARG A 327 -8.52 -18.46 5.03
N ALA A 328 -8.54 -17.19 5.40
CA ALA A 328 -9.31 -16.17 4.71
C ALA A 328 -8.84 -15.98 3.27
N LEU A 329 -7.52 -15.89 3.02
CA LEU A 329 -6.96 -15.82 1.66
C LEU A 329 -7.39 -17.02 0.81
N LEU A 330 -7.32 -18.24 1.37
CA LEU A 330 -7.76 -19.44 0.68
C LEU A 330 -9.26 -19.41 0.36
N LEU A 331 -10.09 -18.96 1.30
CA LEU A 331 -11.52 -18.82 1.09
C LEU A 331 -11.83 -17.79 0.01
N ILE A 332 -11.18 -16.63 0.02
CA ILE A 332 -11.31 -15.61 -1.04
C ILE A 332 -10.90 -16.17 -2.41
N HIS A 333 -9.85 -16.99 -2.45
CA HIS A 333 -9.36 -17.58 -3.70
C HIS A 333 -10.32 -18.64 -4.28
N THR A 334 -10.97 -19.43 -3.42
CA THR A 334 -11.65 -20.68 -3.82
C THR A 334 -13.17 -20.64 -3.71
N SER A 335 -13.72 -19.70 -2.96
CA SER A 335 -15.16 -19.59 -2.72
C SER A 335 -15.85 -18.77 -3.82
N PRO A 336 -17.16 -18.94 -4.02
CA PRO A 336 -17.93 -17.99 -4.83
C PRO A 336 -17.84 -16.58 -4.22
N PRO A 337 -18.13 -15.52 -5.00
CA PRO A 337 -18.19 -14.15 -4.50
C PRO A 337 -19.04 -14.05 -3.23
N PRO A 338 -18.56 -13.33 -2.20
CA PRO A 338 -19.35 -13.14 -1.01
C PRO A 338 -20.56 -12.24 -1.31
N THR A 339 -21.60 -12.39 -0.50
CA THR A 339 -22.79 -11.55 -0.51
C THR A 339 -23.22 -11.28 0.93
N VAL A 340 -24.19 -10.38 1.11
CA VAL A 340 -24.77 -10.05 2.42
C VAL A 340 -25.34 -11.28 3.12
N LYS A 341 -25.29 -11.31 4.46
CA LYS A 341 -25.78 -12.44 5.27
C LYS A 341 -27.29 -12.67 5.13
N ASP A 342 -28.08 -11.60 5.00
CA ASP A 342 -29.54 -11.65 4.81
C ASP A 342 -29.97 -10.86 3.55
N PRO A 343 -29.99 -11.49 2.36
CA PRO A 343 -30.35 -10.82 1.11
C PRO A 343 -31.76 -10.22 1.07
N LEU A 344 -32.71 -10.73 1.88
CA LEU A 344 -34.09 -10.25 1.87
C LEU A 344 -34.25 -8.87 2.51
N ARG A 345 -33.27 -8.44 3.33
CA ARG A 345 -33.22 -7.11 3.93
C ARG A 345 -32.91 -6.00 2.92
N TRP A 346 -32.33 -6.36 1.77
CA TRP A 346 -31.69 -5.40 0.86
C TRP A 346 -32.44 -5.28 -0.47
N SER A 347 -32.40 -4.09 -1.05
CA SER A 347 -33.02 -3.79 -2.32
C SER A 347 -32.33 -4.54 -3.47
N PRO A 348 -33.08 -4.92 -4.53
CA PRO A 348 -32.47 -5.48 -5.74
C PRO A 348 -31.38 -4.59 -6.33
N GLN A 349 -31.48 -3.27 -6.16
CA GLN A 349 -30.50 -2.30 -6.62
C GLN A 349 -29.18 -2.39 -5.85
N PHE A 350 -29.22 -2.56 -4.52
CA PHE A 350 -28.00 -2.74 -3.74
C PHE A 350 -27.35 -4.09 -4.03
N LEU A 351 -28.15 -5.16 -4.15
CA LEU A 351 -27.64 -6.49 -4.50
C LEU A 351 -27.00 -6.51 -5.91
N ASP A 352 -27.57 -5.83 -6.90
CA ASP A 352 -26.96 -5.69 -8.24
C ASP A 352 -25.65 -4.88 -8.17
N PHE A 353 -25.61 -3.82 -7.35
CA PHE A 353 -24.39 -3.03 -7.16
C PHE A 353 -23.26 -3.89 -6.56
N LEU A 354 -23.55 -4.65 -5.50
CA LEU A 354 -22.61 -5.58 -4.88
C LEU A 354 -22.11 -6.63 -5.89
N LYS A 355 -23.03 -7.23 -6.65
CA LYS A 355 -22.68 -8.23 -7.66
C LYS A 355 -21.70 -7.68 -8.70
N ARG A 356 -21.91 -6.44 -9.18
CA ARG A 356 -21.00 -5.80 -10.15
C ARG A 356 -19.63 -5.45 -9.56
N CYS A 357 -19.58 -5.11 -8.26
CA CYS A 357 -18.32 -4.90 -7.55
C CYS A 357 -17.54 -6.20 -7.34
N LEU A 358 -18.24 -7.28 -7.02
CA LEU A 358 -17.66 -8.58 -6.63
C LEU A 358 -17.69 -9.61 -7.77
N GLU A 359 -17.69 -9.14 -9.02
CA GLU A 359 -17.50 -10.00 -10.18
C GLU A 359 -16.09 -10.61 -10.16
N LEU A 360 -16.00 -11.94 -10.29
CA LEU A 360 -14.72 -12.66 -10.21
C LEU A 360 -13.83 -12.32 -11.40
N ASN A 361 -14.43 -12.17 -12.58
CA ASN A 361 -13.70 -11.80 -13.77
C ASN A 361 -13.39 -10.28 -13.74
N PRO A 362 -12.13 -9.86 -13.58
CA PRO A 362 -11.78 -8.44 -13.47
C PRO A 362 -12.11 -7.64 -14.73
N VAL A 363 -12.26 -8.29 -15.89
CA VAL A 363 -12.67 -7.66 -17.16
C VAL A 363 -14.17 -7.35 -17.18
N GLU A 364 -14.99 -8.19 -16.57
CA GLU A 364 -16.45 -8.01 -16.48
C GLU A 364 -16.85 -7.19 -15.25
N ARG A 365 -15.97 -7.09 -14.26
CA ARG A 365 -16.14 -6.25 -13.07
C ARG A 365 -16.31 -4.79 -13.46
N GLY A 366 -17.28 -4.13 -12.82
CA GLY A 366 -17.57 -2.73 -13.11
C GLY A 366 -16.37 -1.82 -12.87
N THR A 367 -16.08 -0.93 -13.80
CA THR A 367 -15.07 0.13 -13.58
C THR A 367 -15.64 1.22 -12.67
N ALA A 368 -14.77 2.03 -12.03
CA ALA A 368 -15.22 3.15 -11.20
C ALA A 368 -16.20 4.08 -11.93
N ASN A 369 -15.95 4.37 -13.22
CA ASN A 369 -16.83 5.18 -14.06
C ASN A 369 -18.19 4.54 -14.32
N GLN A 370 -18.25 3.23 -14.56
CA GLN A 370 -19.52 2.53 -14.75
C GLN A 370 -20.31 2.47 -13.44
N MET A 371 -19.64 2.18 -12.33
CA MET A 371 -20.26 2.08 -11.01
C MET A 371 -20.79 3.44 -10.51
N LEU A 372 -20.15 4.56 -10.86
CA LEU A 372 -20.67 5.91 -10.58
C LEU A 372 -22.06 6.19 -11.19
N ASN A 373 -22.42 5.49 -12.27
CA ASN A 373 -23.70 5.64 -12.94
C ASN A 373 -24.76 4.62 -12.47
N HIS A 374 -24.43 3.79 -11.48
CA HIS A 374 -25.31 2.74 -11.02
C HIS A 374 -26.55 3.31 -10.29
N PRO A 375 -27.78 2.80 -10.56
CA PRO A 375 -29.01 3.32 -9.94
C PRO A 375 -29.01 3.36 -8.41
N PHE A 376 -28.31 2.43 -7.76
CA PHE A 376 -28.14 2.39 -6.30
C PHE A 376 -27.64 3.72 -5.72
N LEU A 377 -26.69 4.38 -6.40
CA LEU A 377 -26.10 5.63 -5.90
C LEU A 377 -27.09 6.80 -5.87
N LYS A 378 -28.23 6.70 -6.57
CA LYS A 378 -29.31 7.70 -6.49
C LYS A 378 -29.98 7.72 -5.12
N MET A 379 -29.78 6.70 -4.29
CA MET A 379 -30.30 6.62 -2.92
C MET A 379 -29.43 7.38 -1.91
N ALA A 380 -28.25 7.86 -2.32
CA ALA A 380 -27.31 8.55 -1.44
C ALA A 380 -27.98 9.70 -0.68
N CYS A 381 -27.79 9.73 0.63
CA CYS A 381 -28.27 10.83 1.47
C CYS A 381 -27.45 12.12 1.26
N SER A 382 -27.88 13.21 1.91
CA SER A 382 -27.08 14.44 1.93
C SER A 382 -25.87 14.35 2.88
N PRO A 383 -24.81 15.16 2.69
CA PRO A 383 -23.68 15.21 3.62
C PRO A 383 -24.11 15.51 5.06
N LYS A 384 -25.04 16.46 5.24
CA LYS A 384 -25.58 16.81 6.57
C LYS A 384 -26.28 15.63 7.24
N GLU A 385 -27.03 14.86 6.47
CA GLU A 385 -27.74 13.69 6.98
C GLU A 385 -26.77 12.56 7.37
N PHE A 386 -25.73 12.35 6.57
CA PHE A 386 -24.66 11.40 6.90
C PHE A 386 -23.87 11.85 8.14
N ALA A 387 -23.54 13.14 8.24
CA ALA A 387 -22.86 13.72 9.39
C ALA A 387 -23.64 13.46 10.70
N ASN A 388 -24.95 13.74 10.69
CA ASN A 388 -25.80 13.49 11.86
C ASN A 388 -25.80 12.02 12.27
N PHE A 389 -25.88 11.11 11.30
CA PHE A 389 -25.83 9.67 11.55
C PHE A 389 -24.49 9.22 12.15
N ALA A 390 -23.37 9.64 11.53
CA ALA A 390 -22.04 9.27 11.99
C ALA A 390 -21.74 9.84 13.40
N LEU A 391 -22.03 11.13 13.62
CA LEU A 391 -21.78 11.79 14.90
C LEU A 391 -22.64 11.22 16.04
N ASP A 392 -23.89 10.84 15.76
CA ASP A 392 -24.74 10.17 16.75
C ASP A 392 -24.12 8.85 17.24
N ILE A 393 -23.61 8.03 16.32
CA ILE A 393 -22.93 6.77 16.68
C ILE A 393 -21.67 7.04 17.48
N LEU A 394 -20.83 7.98 17.02
CA LEU A 394 -19.57 8.32 17.70
C LEU A 394 -19.81 8.87 19.11
N ASN A 395 -20.86 9.67 19.32
CA ASN A 395 -21.23 10.17 20.63
C ASN A 395 -21.69 9.02 21.54
N ARG A 396 -22.56 8.14 21.05
CA ARG A 396 -22.99 6.94 21.80
C ARG A 396 -21.83 6.05 22.20
N ARG A 397 -20.82 5.89 21.35
CA ARG A 397 -19.61 5.10 21.63
C ARG A 397 -18.66 5.76 22.64
N ARG A 398 -18.67 7.09 22.76
CA ARG A 398 -17.86 7.82 23.76
C ARG A 398 -18.47 7.82 25.16
N GLU A 399 -19.77 7.59 25.26
CA GLU A 399 -20.51 7.54 26.53
C GLU A 399 -20.50 6.15 27.20
N GLN A 400 -20.08 5.12 26.46
CA GLN A 400 -19.86 3.75 26.93
C GLN A 400 -18.41 3.54 27.35
#